data_AF-A0A964D8G0-F1
#
_entry.id   AF-A0A964D8G0-F1
#
_cell.length_a   1.000
_cell.length_b   1.000
_cell.length_c   1.000
_cell.angle_alpha   90.00
_cell.angle_beta   90.00
_cell.angle_gamma   90.00
#
_symmetry.space_group_name_H-M   'P 1'
#
loop_
_entity.id
_entity.type
_entity.pdbx_description
1 polymer ?
#
loop_
_entity_poly.entity_id
_entity_poly.type
_entity_poly.pdbx_seq_one_letter_code
_entity_poly.pdbx_strand_id
1 'polypeptide(L)'
;MITMGVQKDAGELLLFFYNELINNGKKSIETKEVLKETKWESTRLNLAHNYLNELGLLKGGGGLPDAALIELGAKFFFVTGLSPRAIDVIENEPKFEKTFGFEVNIGVFKFSWSKTKK
;
A
#
# COMPACT_ATOMS: atom_id res chain seq x y z
N MET A 1 2.50 19.49 -7.90
CA MET A 1 2.35 19.51 -6.43
C MET A 1 1.85 18.15 -6.00
N ILE A 2 2.72 17.33 -5.40
CA ILE A 2 2.31 16.06 -4.78
C ILE A 2 1.68 16.46 -3.45
N THR A 3 0.37 16.27 -3.31
CA THR A 3 -0.34 16.45 -2.05
C THR A 3 0.28 15.51 -1.01
N MET A 4 0.75 16.04 0.12
CA MET A 4 1.34 15.25 1.21
C MET A 4 0.47 14.05 1.65
N GLY A 5 -0.85 14.13 1.41
CA GLY A 5 -1.78 13.03 1.62
C GLY A 5 -1.43 11.77 0.82
N VAL A 6 -1.09 11.88 -0.47
CA VAL A 6 -0.80 10.71 -1.31
C VAL A 6 0.49 10.01 -0.88
N GLN A 7 1.51 10.77 -0.46
CA GLN A 7 2.76 10.22 0.06
C GLN A 7 2.53 9.41 1.34
N LYS A 8 1.80 10.00 2.28
CA LYS A 8 1.46 9.31 3.53
C LYS A 8 0.64 8.05 3.26
N ASP A 9 -0.40 8.15 2.45
CA ASP A 9 -1.26 7.03 2.07
C ASP A 9 -0.46 5.92 1.36
N ALA A 10 0.49 6.29 0.50
CA ALA A 10 1.40 5.36 -0.14
C ALA A 10 2.31 4.65 0.86
N GLY A 11 2.91 5.38 1.81
CA GLY A 11 3.74 4.78 2.84
C GLY A 11 2.96 3.78 3.68
N GLU A 12 1.77 4.16 4.11
CA GLU A 12 0.89 3.30 4.88
C GLU A 12 0.36 2.08 4.09
N LEU A 13 0.10 2.23 2.78
CA LEU A 13 -0.24 1.12 1.89
C LEU A 13 0.95 0.17 1.68
N LEU A 14 2.16 0.72 1.56
CA LEU A 14 3.38 -0.08 1.44
C LEU A 14 3.62 -0.94 2.68
N LEU A 15 3.41 -0.36 3.87
CA LEU A 15 3.48 -1.11 5.13
C LEU A 15 2.44 -2.24 5.19
N PHE A 16 1.22 -2.00 4.69
CA PHE A 16 0.20 -3.03 4.60
C PHE A 16 0.68 -4.21 3.74
N PHE A 17 1.20 -3.95 2.53
CA PHE A 17 1.76 -4.99 1.68
C PHE A 17 2.93 -5.72 2.33
N TYR A 18 3.81 -5.00 3.02
CA TYR A 18 4.93 -5.61 3.75
C TYR A 18 4.45 -6.58 4.82
N ASN A 19 3.50 -6.16 5.64
CA ASN A 19 2.95 -7.03 6.68
C ASN A 19 2.30 -8.28 6.08
N GLU A 20 1.47 -8.11 5.06
CA GLU A 20 0.71 -9.23 4.51
C GLU A 20 1.59 -10.20 3.69
N LEU A 21 2.55 -9.70 2.91
CA LEU A 21 3.39 -10.54 2.04
C LEU A 21 4.63 -11.09 2.77
N ILE A 22 5.27 -10.28 3.62
CA ILE A 22 6.54 -10.66 4.27
C ILE A 22 6.27 -11.28 5.64
N ASN A 23 5.51 -10.61 6.52
CA ASN A 23 5.29 -11.11 7.88
C ASN A 23 4.25 -12.24 7.92
N ASN A 24 3.16 -12.12 7.16
CA ASN A 24 2.08 -13.12 7.12
C ASN A 24 2.24 -14.15 6.00
N GLY A 25 3.21 -13.97 5.08
CA GLY A 25 3.53 -14.93 4.03
C GLY A 25 2.45 -15.10 2.95
N LYS A 26 1.57 -14.12 2.74
CA LYS A 26 0.61 -14.15 1.62
C LYS A 26 1.36 -14.14 0.29
N LYS A 27 0.82 -14.88 -0.70
CA LYS A 27 1.42 -15.00 -2.03
C LYS A 27 1.05 -13.85 -2.98
N SER A 28 -0.11 -13.23 -2.75
CA SER A 28 -0.63 -12.14 -3.56
C SER A 28 -1.68 -11.37 -2.76
N ILE A 29 -1.84 -10.09 -3.07
CA ILE A 29 -2.88 -9.21 -2.53
C ILE A 29 -3.53 -8.47 -3.70
N GLU A 30 -4.86 -8.50 -3.76
CA GLU A 30 -5.63 -7.87 -4.83
C GLU A 30 -6.31 -6.58 -4.37
N THR A 31 -6.66 -5.70 -5.31
CA THR A 31 -7.37 -4.43 -5.04
C THR A 31 -8.57 -4.59 -4.12
N LYS A 32 -9.41 -5.61 -4.34
CA LYS A 32 -10.63 -5.86 -3.54
C LYS A 32 -10.31 -6.10 -2.07
N GLU A 33 -9.21 -6.79 -1.80
CA GLU A 33 -8.75 -7.06 -0.44
C GLU A 33 -8.28 -5.77 0.22
N VAL A 34 -7.49 -4.94 -0.49
CA VAL A 34 -7.06 -3.65 0.04
C VAL A 34 -8.26 -2.76 0.36
N LEU A 35 -9.22 -2.64 -0.54
CA LEU A 35 -10.46 -1.87 -0.31
C LEU A 35 -11.24 -2.40 0.90
N LYS A 36 -11.32 -3.73 1.04
CA LYS A 36 -12.03 -4.38 2.15
C LYS A 36 -11.37 -4.09 3.50
N GLU A 37 -10.06 -4.20 3.59
CA GLU A 37 -9.30 -4.04 4.85
C GLU A 37 -9.14 -2.58 5.24
N THR A 38 -8.84 -1.71 4.27
CA THR A 38 -8.56 -0.30 4.54
C THR A 38 -9.81 0.56 4.65
N LYS A 39 -10.94 0.13 4.05
CA LYS A 39 -12.16 0.93 3.89
C LYS A 39 -11.91 2.27 3.18
N TRP A 40 -10.89 2.36 2.34
CA TRP A 40 -10.62 3.58 1.59
C TRP A 40 -11.53 3.73 0.39
N GLU A 41 -11.73 4.99 0.02
CA GLU A 41 -12.26 5.36 -1.28
C GLU A 41 -11.29 4.95 -2.41
N SER A 42 -11.86 4.49 -3.53
CA SER A 42 -11.11 3.98 -4.68
C SER A 42 -10.08 4.97 -5.23
N THR A 43 -10.43 6.27 -5.28
CA THR A 43 -9.52 7.32 -5.74
C THR A 43 -8.27 7.41 -4.88
N ARG A 44 -8.44 7.32 -3.56
CA ARG A 44 -7.33 7.35 -2.60
C ARG A 44 -6.40 6.16 -2.80
N LEU A 45 -6.97 4.96 -2.91
CA LEU A 45 -6.21 3.75 -3.18
C LEU A 45 -5.46 3.82 -4.51
N ASN A 46 -6.13 4.27 -5.57
CA ASN A 46 -5.54 4.40 -6.89
C ASN A 46 -4.33 5.36 -6.88
N LEU A 47 -4.43 6.49 -6.19
CA LEU A 47 -3.33 7.47 -6.09
C LEU A 47 -2.15 6.90 -5.31
N ALA A 48 -2.40 6.29 -4.14
CA ALA A 48 -1.35 5.67 -3.32
C ALA A 48 -0.64 4.53 -4.08
N HIS A 49 -1.40 3.65 -4.73
CA HIS A 49 -0.84 2.54 -5.51
C HIS A 49 -0.03 3.04 -6.72
N ASN A 50 -0.51 4.06 -7.45
CA ASN A 50 0.25 4.63 -8.57
C ASN A 50 1.57 5.23 -8.07
N TYR A 51 1.57 5.94 -6.94
CA TYR A 51 2.78 6.51 -6.35
C TYR A 51 3.83 5.43 -6.00
N LEU A 52 3.40 4.30 -5.41
CA LEU A 52 4.29 3.17 -5.13
C LEU A 52 4.86 2.51 -6.40
N ASN A 53 4.06 2.45 -7.47
CA ASN A 53 4.52 1.95 -8.78
C ASN A 53 5.51 2.90 -9.46
N GLU A 54 5.26 4.21 -9.41
CA GLU A 54 6.19 5.23 -9.94
C GLU A 54 7.55 5.18 -9.22
N LEU A 55 7.56 4.84 -7.93
CA LEU A 55 8.79 4.60 -7.17
C LEU A 55 9.44 3.24 -7.44
N GLY A 56 8.77 2.35 -8.18
CA GLY A 56 9.25 0.99 -8.48
C GLY A 56 9.30 0.08 -7.26
N LEU A 57 8.43 0.31 -6.27
CA LEU A 57 8.49 -0.39 -4.98
C LEU A 57 7.75 -1.73 -4.98
N LEU A 58 6.78 -1.92 -5.87
CA LEU A 58 5.92 -3.09 -5.92
C LEU A 58 6.35 -4.08 -7.00
N LYS A 59 6.18 -5.38 -6.72
CA LYS A 59 6.16 -6.44 -7.72
C LYS A 59 4.71 -6.89 -7.88
N GLY A 60 4.22 -6.87 -9.10
CA GLY A 60 2.82 -7.12 -9.38
C GLY A 60 2.45 -6.66 -10.77
N GLY A 61 1.16 -6.68 -11.06
CA GLY A 61 0.64 -6.31 -12.37
C GLY A 61 -0.75 -5.69 -12.29
N GLY A 62 -1.13 -5.08 -13.42
CA GLY A 62 -2.53 -4.82 -13.73
C GLY A 62 -3.12 -6.01 -14.49
N GLY A 63 -4.43 -5.97 -14.65
CA GLY A 63 -5.17 -6.97 -15.43
C GLY A 63 -6.40 -6.35 -16.05
N LEU A 64 -7.25 -7.20 -16.63
CA LEU A 64 -8.47 -6.74 -17.27
C LEU A 64 -9.40 -6.06 -16.25
N PRO A 65 -10.22 -5.10 -16.71
CA PRO A 65 -11.15 -4.41 -15.84
C PRO A 65 -12.14 -5.39 -15.19
N ASP A 66 -12.19 -5.40 -13.86
CA ASP A 66 -13.22 -6.09 -13.10
C ASP A 66 -14.46 -5.18 -12.99
N ALA A 67 -15.63 -5.66 -13.42
CA ALA A 67 -16.85 -4.85 -13.48
C ALA A 67 -17.21 -4.21 -12.12
N ALA A 68 -17.02 -4.93 -11.01
CA ALA A 68 -17.31 -4.39 -9.69
C ALA A 68 -16.31 -3.29 -9.28
N LEU A 69 -15.05 -3.39 -9.71
CA LEU A 69 -14.07 -2.34 -9.47
C LEU A 69 -14.30 -1.11 -10.36
N ILE A 70 -14.77 -1.31 -11.59
CA ILE A 70 -15.14 -0.21 -12.50
C ILE A 70 -16.27 0.62 -11.89
N GLU A 71 -17.32 -0.02 -11.38
CA GLU A 71 -18.44 0.67 -10.72
C GLU A 71 -17.98 1.50 -9.52
N LEU A 72 -16.95 1.01 -8.80
CA LEU A 72 -16.35 1.71 -7.66
C LEU A 72 -15.28 2.75 -8.07
N GLY A 73 -14.92 2.84 -9.35
CA GLY A 73 -13.81 3.68 -9.83
C GLY A 73 -12.41 3.21 -9.39
N ALA A 74 -12.27 1.94 -8.97
CA ALA A 74 -11.00 1.35 -8.57
C ALA A 74 -10.27 0.69 -9.75
N LYS A 75 -8.95 0.83 -9.82
CA LYS A 75 -8.13 0.10 -10.79
C LYS A 75 -7.92 -1.33 -10.31
N PHE A 76 -8.06 -2.31 -11.21
CA PHE A 76 -7.64 -3.68 -10.90
C PHE A 76 -6.11 -3.79 -10.89
N PHE A 77 -5.57 -4.26 -9.77
CA PHE A 77 -4.17 -4.60 -9.59
C PHE A 77 -4.02 -5.79 -8.63
N PHE A 78 -2.88 -6.44 -8.71
CA PHE A 78 -2.43 -7.43 -7.73
C PHE A 78 -0.94 -7.22 -7.43
N VAL A 79 -0.57 -7.42 -6.17
CA VAL A 79 0.82 -7.31 -5.67
C VAL A 79 1.26 -8.67 -5.15
N THR A 80 2.29 -9.24 -5.76
CA THR A 80 2.84 -10.55 -5.39
C THR A 80 4.12 -10.44 -4.57
N GLY A 81 4.70 -9.25 -4.48
CA GLY A 81 5.91 -9.05 -3.71
C GLY A 81 6.32 -7.59 -3.63
N LEU A 82 7.39 -7.36 -2.88
CA LEU A 82 8.05 -6.07 -2.79
C LEU A 82 9.41 -6.12 -3.50
N SER A 83 9.83 -4.98 -4.05
CA SER A 83 11.19 -4.83 -4.54
C SER A 83 12.19 -4.85 -3.38
N PRO A 84 13.47 -5.22 -3.60
CA PRO A 84 14.49 -5.07 -2.56
C PRO A 84 14.60 -3.63 -2.03
N ARG A 85 14.39 -2.64 -2.90
CA ARG A 85 14.35 -1.23 -2.52
C ARG A 85 13.20 -0.91 -1.57
N ALA A 86 12.03 -1.52 -1.76
CA ALA A 86 10.90 -1.33 -0.86
C ALA A 86 11.19 -1.88 0.54
N ILE A 87 11.82 -3.06 0.63
CA ILE A 87 12.24 -3.64 1.91
C ILE A 87 13.25 -2.70 2.59
N ASP A 88 14.28 -2.25 1.87
CA ASP A 88 15.27 -1.29 2.40
C ASP A 88 14.66 0.04 2.85
N VAL A 89 13.65 0.56 2.12
CA VAL A 89 12.95 1.78 2.54
C VAL A 89 12.15 1.56 3.81
N ILE A 90 11.52 0.40 3.98
CA ILE A 90 10.71 0.08 5.16
C ILE A 90 11.59 -0.18 6.38
N GLU A 91 12.64 -0.99 6.24
CA GLU A 91 13.52 -1.43 7.32
C GLU A 91 14.50 -0.35 7.82
N ASN A 92 14.53 0.80 7.15
CA ASN A 92 15.38 1.94 7.50
C ASN A 92 14.50 3.17 7.79
N GLU A 93 14.19 3.40 9.06
CA GLU A 93 13.24 4.47 9.48
C GLU A 93 13.57 5.85 8.89
N PRO A 94 14.85 6.32 8.86
CA PRO A 94 15.19 7.58 8.18
C PRO A 94 14.87 7.60 6.67
N LYS A 95 15.06 6.47 5.96
CA LYS A 95 14.69 6.39 4.54
C LYS A 95 13.18 6.39 4.37
N PHE A 96 12.46 5.73 5.27
CA PHE A 96 11.01 5.71 5.25
C PHE A 96 10.44 7.12 5.42
N GLU A 97 10.86 7.83 6.48
CA GLU A 97 10.41 9.18 6.77
C GLU A 97 10.76 10.14 5.62
N LYS A 98 11.98 10.05 5.07
CA LYS A 98 12.37 10.86 3.90
C LYS A 98 11.50 10.60 2.67
N THR A 99 11.00 9.37 2.51
CA THR A 99 10.22 8.96 1.33
C THR A 99 8.73 9.28 1.46
N PHE A 100 8.17 9.13 2.67
CA PHE A 100 6.72 9.19 2.91
C PHE A 100 6.28 10.30 3.88
N GLY A 101 7.22 10.99 4.53
CA GLY A 101 6.96 12.15 5.38
C GLY A 101 6.44 11.82 6.77
N PHE A 102 6.58 10.58 7.24
CA PHE A 102 6.24 10.19 8.61
C PHE A 102 7.14 9.08 9.13
N GLU A 103 7.36 9.04 10.44
CA GLU A 103 8.14 8.01 11.12
C GLU A 103 7.36 6.69 11.20
N VAL A 104 8.08 5.57 11.07
CA VAL A 104 7.55 4.24 11.32
C VAL A 104 8.41 3.57 12.39
N ASN A 105 7.77 2.93 13.38
CA ASN A 105 8.46 2.07 14.34
C ASN A 105 8.09 0.61 14.06
N ILE A 106 9.02 -0.09 13.41
CA ILE A 106 8.83 -1.46 12.90
C ILE A 106 8.68 -2.46 14.06
N GLY A 107 9.26 -2.15 15.23
CA GLY A 107 9.13 -2.96 16.44
C GLY A 107 7.75 -2.88 17.11
N VAL A 108 6.92 -1.89 16.75
CA VAL A 108 5.59 -1.66 17.32
C VAL A 108 4.60 -1.27 16.21
N PHE A 109 4.40 -2.15 15.22
CA PHE A 109 3.46 -1.87 14.13
C PHE A 109 2.00 -1.77 14.62
N LYS A 110 1.51 -0.53 14.80
CA LYS A 110 0.08 -0.18 14.89
C LYS A 110 -0.32 0.63 13.64
N PHE A 111 -1.04 0.00 12.72
CA PHE A 111 -1.61 0.67 11.55
C PHE A 111 -2.68 1.71 11.96
N SER A 112 -2.72 2.86 11.26
CA SER A 112 -3.72 3.92 11.48
C SER A 112 -5.06 3.64 10.80
N TRP A 113 -5.10 2.63 9.93
CA TRP A 113 -6.32 2.15 9.27
C TRP A 113 -7.19 1.41 10.26
N SER A 114 -8.49 1.74 10.25
CA SER A 114 -9.50 1.36 11.23
C SER A 114 -9.41 -0.11 11.69
N LYS A 115 -8.59 -0.36 12.71
CA LYS A 115 -8.83 -1.38 13.73
C LYS A 115 -9.50 -0.70 14.91
N THR A 116 -10.78 -0.42 14.73
CA THR A 116 -11.76 -0.16 15.81
C THR A 116 -13.03 -0.84 15.31
N LYS A 117 -13.67 -1.82 15.95
CA LYS A 117 -13.72 -2.41 17.31
C LYS A 117 -13.96 -3.93 17.12
N LYS A 118 -13.94 -4.84 18.09
CA LYS A 118 -14.22 -4.85 19.52
C LYS A 118 -13.65 -6.14 20.11
#